data_AF-M1WHT4-F1
#
_entry.id   AF-M1WHT4-F1
#
_cell.length_a   1.000
_cell.length_b   1.000
_cell.length_c   1.000
_cell.angle_alpha   90.00
_cell.angle_beta   90.00
_cell.angle_gamma   90.00
#
_symmetry.space_group_name_H-M   'P 1'
#
loop_
_entity.id
_entity.type
_entity.pdbx_description
1 polymer ?
#
loop_
_entity_poly.entity_id
_entity_poly.type
_entity_poly.pdbx_seq_one_letter_code
_entity_poly.pdbx_strand_id
1 'polypeptide(L)'
;MTFEPAPSIQEVQKTKRSSRPDMSPAAQARGGRKRSSPIAPGLAVSNPSKRQKTIQSLPSVPASCSSCRRPSLQTLPVELLEIIFLCSMNLALPRASPLLGAKLSAKSTRLRAFMMGFHDTWDQCFGIPNLEVCDLLGKDGREIEGDYKLQTALLSMPWVDIDFILEAQQTWADEFAVGRCYRHHDGECCQPQPSWEELSHAGHPYHEHALQHEEKAWKFNARACFEADYERACQNPPRPSFSRCETLVEVNPNVSLPVELITGPWDEEKKRRLYWLSRGGPCHGGDNYNCSEHPWEVRLACLDTAVISAEKLDPLILNCLIGGWLFDNVPRDAKREPLVNLCKRIAEASETPDMMETLRYIVRLMDTDWDFMEYHVSEDEWNAKIIPSDEEESYDEEFDDNELIPSAGEESISSDNEE
;
A
#
# COMPACT_ATOMS: atom_id res chain seq x y z
N MET A 1 2.11 47.78 -25.02
CA MET A 1 1.75 47.07 -23.77
C MET A 1 2.93 46.19 -23.42
N THR A 2 3.74 46.66 -22.49
CA THR A 2 4.94 45.98 -21.98
C THR A 2 4.51 45.02 -20.88
N PHE A 3 4.78 43.73 -21.08
CA PHE A 3 4.56 42.69 -20.07
C PHE A 3 5.67 42.77 -19.01
N GLU A 4 5.28 42.96 -17.75
CA GLU A 4 6.17 42.76 -16.61
C GLU A 4 6.26 41.26 -16.28
N PRO A 5 7.46 40.73 -15.98
CA PRO A 5 7.62 39.35 -15.54
C PRO A 5 7.18 39.19 -14.08
N ALA A 6 6.50 38.07 -13.80
CA ALA A 6 6.06 37.69 -12.47
C ALA A 6 7.24 37.44 -11.50
N PRO A 7 7.10 37.76 -10.19
CA PRO A 7 8.18 37.62 -9.23
C PRO A 7 8.43 36.16 -8.82
N SER A 8 9.72 35.83 -8.67
CA SER A 8 10.25 34.53 -8.26
C SER A 8 9.89 34.17 -6.81
N ILE A 9 9.40 32.93 -6.62
CA ILE A 9 9.02 32.34 -5.32
C ILE A 9 10.27 31.80 -4.62
N GLN A 10 11.10 32.68 -4.04
CA GLN A 10 12.21 32.25 -3.18
C GLN A 10 12.39 33.06 -1.88
N GLU A 11 11.47 33.95 -1.51
CA GLU A 11 11.74 34.88 -0.41
C GLU A 11 10.61 35.04 0.61
N VAL A 12 10.04 33.95 1.15
CA VAL A 12 9.18 34.02 2.33
C VAL A 12 9.32 32.81 3.25
N GLN A 13 10.52 32.43 3.73
CA GLN A 13 10.64 31.64 4.97
C GLN A 13 11.98 31.92 5.68
N LYS A 14 12.04 33.02 6.43
CA LYS A 14 13.09 33.23 7.43
C LYS A 14 12.50 34.00 8.60
N THR A 15 12.17 33.28 9.69
CA THR A 15 12.35 33.70 11.10
C THR A 15 11.47 32.88 12.07
N LYS A 16 12.04 31.82 12.67
CA LYS A 16 11.91 31.54 14.12
C LYS A 16 12.75 30.31 14.51
N ARG A 17 13.98 30.56 14.99
CA ARG A 17 14.74 29.58 15.79
C ARG A 17 14.41 29.83 17.25
N SER A 18 13.74 28.88 17.90
CA SER A 18 13.59 28.81 19.35
C SER A 18 14.43 27.66 19.86
N SER A 19 15.46 28.00 20.62
CA SER A 19 16.35 27.07 21.33
C SER A 19 15.62 26.42 22.51
N ARG A 20 15.70 25.09 22.61
CA ARG A 20 15.41 24.35 23.86
C ARG A 20 16.57 23.42 24.20
N PRO A 21 16.87 23.24 25.51
CA PRO A 21 18.05 22.52 25.96
C PRO A 21 17.79 21.02 26.17
N ASP A 22 18.88 20.27 26.05
CA ASP A 22 19.08 18.87 26.44
C ASP A 22 18.48 18.50 27.79
N MET A 23 17.78 17.37 27.84
CA MET A 23 17.67 16.56 29.05
C MET A 23 17.79 15.06 28.73
N SER A 24 18.84 14.44 29.28
CA SER A 24 19.08 13.01 29.32
C SER A 24 18.01 12.27 30.12
N PRO A 25 17.69 10.99 29.82
CA PRO A 25 16.91 10.16 30.72
C PRO A 25 17.78 9.19 31.52
N ALA A 26 17.48 9.11 32.82
CA ALA A 26 18.00 8.13 33.76
C ALA A 26 17.14 6.86 33.81
N ALA A 27 17.84 5.71 33.81
CA ALA A 27 17.58 4.45 34.51
C ALA A 27 16.12 3.99 34.75
N GLN A 28 15.71 2.92 34.06
CA GLN A 28 14.60 2.06 34.51
C GLN A 28 15.13 0.80 35.21
N ALA A 29 14.67 0.63 36.44
CA ALA A 29 14.95 -0.51 37.31
C ALA A 29 14.04 -1.70 37.01
N ARG A 30 14.66 -2.88 37.05
CA ARG A 30 14.07 -4.22 37.03
C ARG A 30 13.02 -4.43 38.12
N GLY A 31 11.93 -5.09 37.77
CA GLY A 31 10.96 -5.63 38.73
C GLY A 31 10.31 -6.92 38.23
N GLY A 32 10.96 -8.05 38.47
CA GLY A 32 10.40 -9.37 38.20
C GLY A 32 9.33 -9.76 39.22
N ARG A 33 8.26 -10.41 38.76
CA ARG A 33 7.29 -11.07 39.64
C ARG A 33 6.99 -12.49 39.16
N LYS A 34 7.52 -13.44 39.93
CA LYS A 34 7.17 -14.87 39.93
C LYS A 34 5.71 -15.02 40.31
N ARG A 35 4.94 -15.82 39.57
CA ARG A 35 3.61 -16.29 39.97
C ARG A 35 3.62 -17.81 39.96
N SER A 36 3.62 -18.38 41.16
CA SER A 36 3.38 -19.78 41.43
C SER A 36 1.88 -20.05 41.62
N SER A 37 1.54 -21.31 41.38
CA SER A 37 0.25 -22.01 41.24
C SER A 37 -0.82 -21.76 42.31
N PRO A 38 -2.05 -22.26 42.09
CA PRO A 38 -2.45 -23.46 42.84
C PRO A 38 -3.39 -24.40 42.09
N ILE A 39 -3.47 -25.67 42.53
CA ILE A 39 -4.72 -26.41 42.79
C ILE A 39 -4.35 -27.75 43.45
N ALA A 40 -4.90 -27.98 44.64
CA ALA A 40 -5.13 -29.29 45.22
C ALA A 40 -6.53 -29.26 45.86
N PRO A 41 -7.35 -30.31 45.73
CA PRO A 41 -8.57 -30.45 46.50
C PRO A 41 -8.47 -31.58 47.54
N GLY A 42 -9.20 -31.41 48.64
CA GLY A 42 -9.67 -32.53 49.45
C GLY A 42 -9.24 -32.47 50.90
N LEU A 43 -10.18 -32.14 51.79
CA LEU A 43 -10.89 -33.13 52.61
C LEU A 43 -11.49 -32.46 53.85
N ALA A 44 -12.72 -32.89 54.12
CA ALA A 44 -13.58 -32.50 55.20
C ALA A 44 -13.02 -32.84 56.58
N VAL A 45 -13.32 -32.02 57.60
CA VAL A 45 -13.74 -32.49 58.93
C VAL A 45 -14.67 -31.43 59.55
N SER A 46 -15.81 -31.92 60.02
CA SER A 46 -16.85 -31.26 60.82
C SER A 46 -16.40 -30.89 62.23
N ASN A 47 -16.86 -29.75 62.76
CA ASN A 47 -17.40 -29.69 64.14
C ASN A 47 -18.11 -28.35 64.46
N PRO A 48 -19.25 -28.37 65.18
CA PRO A 48 -19.93 -27.17 65.65
C PRO A 48 -19.53 -26.87 67.10
N SER A 49 -19.13 -25.63 67.40
CA SER A 49 -18.98 -25.19 68.79
C SER A 49 -19.52 -23.78 68.98
N LYS A 50 -20.64 -23.74 69.70
CA LYS A 50 -21.24 -22.55 70.32
C LYS A 50 -20.24 -21.93 71.30
N ARG A 51 -19.99 -20.62 71.19
CA ARG A 51 -19.80 -19.76 72.37
C ARG A 51 -19.98 -18.29 71.99
N GLN A 52 -21.11 -17.74 72.45
CA GLN A 52 -21.32 -16.31 72.65
C GLN A 52 -20.25 -15.78 73.62
N LYS A 53 -19.53 -14.72 73.24
CA LYS A 53 -19.11 -13.66 74.16
C LYS A 53 -19.13 -12.33 73.42
N THR A 54 -20.08 -11.52 73.83
CA THR A 54 -20.27 -10.11 73.56
C THR A 54 -19.01 -9.35 73.96
N ILE A 55 -18.28 -8.81 72.98
CA ILE A 55 -17.33 -7.71 73.20
C ILE A 55 -17.92 -6.53 72.46
N GLN A 56 -18.48 -5.59 73.22
CA GLN A 56 -18.84 -4.26 72.74
C GLN A 56 -17.55 -3.58 72.27
N SER A 57 -17.31 -3.59 70.96
CA SER A 57 -16.37 -2.69 70.34
C SER A 57 -17.00 -1.30 70.29
N LEU A 58 -16.21 -0.31 70.71
CA LEU A 58 -16.42 1.13 70.58
C LEU A 58 -17.13 1.51 69.26
N PRO A 59 -17.96 2.58 69.26
CA PRO A 59 -18.75 2.97 68.09
C PRO A 59 -17.83 3.15 66.90
N SER A 60 -17.89 2.19 65.98
CA SER A 60 -17.25 2.29 64.68
C SER A 60 -17.86 3.51 64.03
N VAL A 61 -17.04 4.55 63.83
CA VAL A 61 -17.34 5.66 62.95
C VAL A 61 -17.96 5.06 61.69
N PRO A 62 -19.20 5.43 61.31
CA PRO A 62 -19.73 4.95 60.05
C PRO A 62 -18.77 5.48 58.99
N ALA A 63 -17.98 4.57 58.42
CA ALA A 63 -17.30 4.79 57.16
C ALA A 63 -18.38 4.81 56.07
N SER A 64 -19.36 5.71 56.21
CA SER A 64 -20.17 6.24 55.13
C SER A 64 -19.29 7.22 54.35
N CYS A 65 -18.10 6.77 53.94
CA CYS A 65 -17.55 7.20 52.67
C CYS A 65 -18.46 6.56 51.64
N SER A 66 -19.55 7.29 51.38
CA SER A 66 -20.35 7.13 50.19
C SER A 66 -19.39 6.82 49.05
N SER A 67 -19.66 5.71 48.40
CA SER A 67 -19.06 5.37 47.12
C SER A 67 -19.34 6.53 46.16
N CYS A 68 -18.51 7.59 46.20
CA CYS A 68 -18.38 8.53 45.12
C CYS A 68 -17.87 7.69 43.97
N ARG A 69 -18.81 7.10 43.23
CA ARG A 69 -18.55 6.40 41.99
C ARG A 69 -17.73 7.38 41.18
N ARG A 70 -16.47 7.03 40.94
CA ARG A 70 -15.61 7.82 40.05
C ARG A 70 -16.41 8.00 38.76
N PRO A 71 -16.53 9.24 38.25
CA PRO A 71 -17.24 9.47 37.00
C PRO A 71 -16.63 8.53 35.95
N SER A 72 -17.47 7.63 35.44
CA SER A 72 -17.03 6.69 34.41
C SER A 72 -16.91 7.47 33.12
N LEU A 73 -15.88 7.18 32.33
CA LEU A 73 -15.73 7.80 31.02
C LEU A 73 -17.00 7.63 30.16
N GLN A 74 -17.72 6.52 30.34
CA GLN A 74 -18.97 6.20 29.65
C GLN A 74 -20.11 7.20 29.90
N THR A 75 -20.10 7.90 31.03
CA THR A 75 -21.16 8.86 31.39
C THR A 75 -20.94 10.25 30.78
N LEU A 76 -19.80 10.49 30.13
CA LEU A 76 -19.56 11.76 29.46
C LEU A 76 -20.49 11.95 28.24
N PRO A 77 -20.85 13.21 27.92
CA PRO A 77 -21.41 13.60 26.63
C PRO A 77 -20.51 13.14 25.47
N VAL A 78 -21.13 12.89 24.32
CA VAL A 78 -20.42 12.36 23.15
C VAL A 78 -19.34 13.33 22.66
N GLU A 79 -19.61 14.62 22.71
CA GLU A 79 -18.70 15.68 22.25
C GLU A 79 -17.39 15.67 23.04
N LEU A 80 -17.46 15.46 24.37
CA LEU A 80 -16.26 15.34 25.21
C LEU A 80 -15.51 14.05 24.93
N LEU A 81 -16.22 12.96 24.65
CA LEU A 81 -15.59 11.70 24.27
C LEU A 81 -14.86 11.83 22.92
N GLU A 82 -15.45 12.50 21.95
CA GLU A 82 -14.82 12.78 20.66
C GLU A 82 -13.56 13.62 20.82
N ILE A 83 -13.60 14.69 21.62
CA ILE A 83 -12.41 15.51 21.91
C ILE A 83 -11.31 14.66 22.55
N ILE A 84 -11.63 13.87 23.57
CA ILE A 84 -10.65 12.98 24.22
C ILE A 84 -10.08 11.99 23.22
N PHE A 85 -10.92 11.40 22.38
CA PHE A 85 -10.50 10.45 21.35
C PHE A 85 -9.57 11.11 20.33
N LEU A 86 -9.97 12.23 19.72
CA LEU A 86 -9.20 12.94 18.70
C LEU A 86 -7.89 13.53 19.25
N CYS A 87 -7.86 14.02 20.49
CA CYS A 87 -6.62 14.50 21.11
C CYS A 87 -5.66 13.37 21.48
N SER A 88 -6.17 12.19 21.82
CA SER A 88 -5.30 11.06 22.21
C SER A 88 -4.92 10.16 21.04
N MET A 89 -5.67 10.21 19.94
CA MET A 89 -5.59 9.29 18.79
C MET A 89 -5.48 7.81 19.19
N ASN A 90 -6.01 7.46 20.37
CA ASN A 90 -5.89 6.12 20.92
C ASN A 90 -7.02 5.22 20.41
N LEU A 91 -6.72 4.43 19.38
CA LEU A 91 -7.67 3.48 18.78
C LEU A 91 -8.16 2.38 19.73
N ALA A 92 -7.49 2.17 20.88
CA ALA A 92 -7.97 1.26 21.92
C ALA A 92 -9.16 1.84 22.71
N LEU A 93 -9.35 3.16 22.71
CA LEU A 93 -10.43 3.82 23.46
C LEU A 93 -11.84 3.37 23.03
N PRO A 94 -12.24 3.43 21.74
CA PRO A 94 -13.53 2.90 21.32
C PRO A 94 -13.66 1.39 21.55
N ARG A 95 -12.54 0.65 21.59
CA ARG A 95 -12.50 -0.81 21.83
C ARG A 95 -12.61 -1.19 23.31
N ALA A 96 -12.30 -0.28 24.22
CA ALA A 96 -12.30 -0.56 25.65
C ALA A 96 -13.70 -0.84 26.22
N SER A 97 -14.76 -0.41 25.53
CA SER A 97 -16.14 -0.63 25.95
C SER A 97 -17.11 -0.51 24.76
N PRO A 98 -18.06 -1.44 24.56
CA PRO A 98 -19.05 -1.34 23.48
C PRO A 98 -19.83 -0.02 23.47
N LEU A 99 -20.16 0.50 24.66
CA LEU A 99 -20.85 1.79 24.80
C LEU A 99 -19.99 2.98 24.34
N LEU A 100 -18.67 2.94 24.56
CA LEU A 100 -17.76 3.98 24.07
C LEU A 100 -17.59 3.85 22.55
N GLY A 101 -17.42 2.62 22.07
CA GLY A 101 -17.37 2.32 20.64
C GLY A 101 -18.60 2.85 19.89
N ALA A 102 -19.80 2.61 20.41
CA ALA A 102 -21.05 3.11 19.82
C ALA A 102 -21.16 4.65 19.83
N LYS A 103 -20.65 5.32 20.88
CA LYS A 103 -20.64 6.78 20.94
C LYS A 103 -19.62 7.39 19.96
N LEU A 104 -18.50 6.71 19.74
CA LEU A 104 -17.39 7.17 18.90
C LEU A 104 -17.43 6.59 17.47
N SER A 105 -18.46 5.82 17.13
CA SER A 105 -18.59 5.18 15.82
C SER A 105 -19.17 6.09 14.73
N ALA A 106 -19.52 7.33 15.06
CA ALA A 106 -20.05 8.25 14.07
C ALA A 106 -19.02 8.46 12.94
N LYS A 107 -19.52 8.48 11.70
CA LYS A 107 -18.68 8.60 10.49
C LYS A 107 -17.81 9.84 10.54
N SER A 108 -18.36 10.97 10.97
CA SER A 108 -17.65 12.24 11.15
C SER A 108 -16.46 12.14 12.11
N THR A 109 -16.62 11.43 13.23
CA THR A 109 -15.55 11.22 14.22
C THR A 109 -14.42 10.40 13.63
N ARG A 110 -14.76 9.32 12.92
CA ARG A 110 -13.78 8.46 12.23
C ARG A 110 -13.06 9.21 11.13
N LEU A 111 -13.79 10.01 10.33
CA LEU A 111 -13.25 10.81 9.24
C LEU A 111 -12.22 11.81 9.76
N ARG A 112 -12.56 12.55 10.82
CA ARG A 112 -11.63 13.45 11.49
C ARG A 112 -10.40 12.74 12.04
N ALA A 113 -10.58 11.60 12.71
CA ALA A 113 -9.46 10.81 13.22
C ALA A 113 -8.53 10.36 12.08
N PHE A 114 -9.10 9.89 10.97
CA PHE A 114 -8.33 9.50 9.80
C PHE A 114 -7.57 10.69 9.20
N MET A 115 -8.27 11.80 8.92
CA MET A 115 -7.64 13.03 8.42
C MET A 115 -6.51 13.52 9.34
N MET A 116 -6.70 13.48 10.67
CA MET A 116 -5.66 13.85 11.64
C MET A 116 -4.45 12.93 11.60
N GLY A 117 -4.64 11.62 11.41
CA GLY A 117 -3.53 10.66 11.31
C GLY A 117 -2.68 10.83 10.04
N PHE A 118 -3.28 11.34 8.96
CA PHE A 118 -2.62 11.59 7.69
C PHE A 118 -2.24 13.06 7.44
N HIS A 119 -2.68 13.99 8.29
CA HIS A 119 -2.55 15.42 8.08
C HIS A 119 -1.13 15.85 7.76
N ASP A 120 -0.14 15.47 8.58
CA ASP A 120 1.25 15.90 8.40
C ASP A 120 1.83 15.41 7.08
N THR A 121 1.55 14.16 6.70
CA THR A 121 2.02 13.57 5.44
C THR A 121 1.37 14.25 4.24
N TRP A 122 0.05 14.43 4.26
CA TRP A 122 -0.65 15.12 3.18
C TRP A 122 -0.24 16.59 3.10
N ASP A 123 -0.03 17.28 4.22
CA ASP A 123 0.39 18.68 4.20
C ASP A 123 1.74 18.88 3.52
N GLN A 124 2.67 17.92 3.67
CA GLN A 124 3.98 17.96 3.02
C GLN A 124 3.95 17.50 1.56
N CYS A 125 3.16 16.47 1.24
CA CYS A 125 3.34 15.71 0.01
C CYS A 125 2.17 15.82 -0.99
N PHE A 126 1.05 16.43 -0.60
CA PHE A 126 -0.15 16.46 -1.45
C PHE A 126 0.13 17.08 -2.82
N GLY A 127 -0.10 16.29 -3.87
CA GLY A 127 0.06 16.73 -5.25
C GLY A 127 1.50 16.89 -5.71
N ILE A 128 2.48 16.35 -4.99
CA ILE A 128 3.90 16.37 -5.36
C ILE A 128 4.29 14.97 -5.88
N PRO A 129 4.84 14.86 -7.11
CA PRO A 129 5.36 13.59 -7.62
C PRO A 129 6.40 12.98 -6.69
N ASN A 130 6.39 11.65 -6.50
CA ASN A 130 7.30 10.98 -5.56
C ASN A 130 8.78 11.25 -5.86
N LEU A 131 9.17 11.34 -7.15
CA LEU A 131 10.54 11.70 -7.52
C LEU A 131 10.97 13.06 -6.95
N GLU A 132 10.08 14.06 -7.01
CA GLU A 132 10.33 15.38 -6.44
C GLU A 132 10.39 15.32 -4.90
N VAL A 133 9.52 14.53 -4.27
CA VAL A 133 9.54 14.30 -2.81
C VAL A 133 10.87 13.66 -2.39
N CYS A 134 11.31 12.60 -3.05
CA CYS A 134 12.60 11.93 -2.81
C CYS A 134 13.77 12.91 -2.96
N ASP A 135 13.75 13.75 -3.99
CA ASP A 135 14.76 14.77 -4.24
C ASP A 135 14.84 15.81 -3.13
N LEU A 136 13.69 16.28 -2.64
CA LEU A 136 13.59 17.25 -1.55
C LEU A 136 14.10 16.66 -0.23
N LEU A 137 13.70 15.43 0.09
CA LEU A 137 14.12 14.74 1.31
C LEU A 137 15.59 14.38 1.29
N GLY A 138 16.09 13.87 0.16
CA GLY A 138 17.48 13.46 -0.02
C GLY A 138 18.47 14.62 0.09
N LYS A 139 18.12 15.80 -0.43
CA LYS A 139 18.97 16.99 -0.35
C LYS A 139 19.08 17.55 1.07
N ASP A 140 17.98 17.50 1.82
CA ASP A 140 17.90 18.09 3.16
C ASP A 140 18.17 17.08 4.29
N GLY A 141 18.21 15.78 3.98
CA GLY A 141 18.26 14.71 4.99
C GLY A 141 17.04 14.72 5.91
N ARG A 142 15.92 15.28 5.46
CA ARG A 142 14.66 15.33 6.22
C ARG A 142 13.89 14.04 6.01
N GLU A 143 13.24 13.58 7.06
CA GLU A 143 12.24 12.52 6.99
C GLU A 143 10.86 13.17 6.79
N ILE A 144 9.94 12.46 6.12
CA ILE A 144 8.55 12.89 5.99
C ILE A 144 7.90 12.84 7.36
N GLU A 145 7.34 13.96 7.82
CA GLU A 145 6.64 14.00 9.11
C GLU A 145 5.34 13.16 9.07
N GLY A 146 4.88 12.76 10.26
CA GLY A 146 3.67 11.96 10.47
C GLY A 146 3.95 10.65 11.22
N ASP A 147 2.94 10.19 11.97
CA ASP A 147 3.01 8.93 12.72
C ASP A 147 2.60 7.76 11.83
N TYR A 148 3.58 7.10 11.20
CA TYR A 148 3.35 5.94 10.34
C TYR A 148 2.71 4.75 11.09
N LYS A 149 2.92 4.62 12.40
CA LYS A 149 2.31 3.55 13.20
C LYS A 149 0.82 3.82 13.38
N LEU A 150 0.47 5.08 13.61
CA LEU A 150 -0.93 5.51 13.65
C LEU A 150 -1.60 5.32 12.29
N GLN A 151 -0.95 5.72 11.18
CA GLN A 151 -1.47 5.51 9.82
C GLN A 151 -1.68 4.01 9.53
N THR A 152 -0.69 3.17 9.83
CA THR A 152 -0.78 1.70 9.72
C THR A 152 -1.96 1.15 10.53
N ALA A 153 -2.11 1.61 11.77
CA ALA A 153 -3.19 1.15 12.64
C ALA A 153 -4.58 1.61 12.16
N LEU A 154 -4.68 2.83 11.61
CA LEU A 154 -5.90 3.35 10.99
C LEU A 154 -6.28 2.55 9.74
N LEU A 155 -5.33 2.30 8.83
CA LEU A 155 -5.54 1.52 7.60
C LEU A 155 -5.93 0.06 7.87
N SER A 156 -5.58 -0.45 9.04
CA SER A 156 -5.95 -1.80 9.51
C SER A 156 -7.33 -1.86 10.19
N MET A 157 -8.06 -0.73 10.28
CA MET A 157 -9.36 -0.73 10.91
C MET A 157 -10.43 -1.31 9.97
N PRO A 158 -11.36 -2.15 10.46
CA PRO A 158 -12.32 -2.88 9.62
C PRO A 158 -13.42 -2.01 8.98
N TRP A 159 -13.43 -0.70 9.27
CA TRP A 159 -14.37 0.26 8.69
C TRP A 159 -13.70 1.18 7.66
N VAL A 160 -12.39 0.99 7.41
CA VAL A 160 -11.65 1.75 6.39
C VAL A 160 -11.71 0.93 5.11
N ASP A 161 -12.63 1.33 4.24
CA ASP A 161 -12.69 0.90 2.85
C ASP A 161 -12.10 1.99 1.92
N ILE A 162 -11.93 1.68 0.64
CA ILE A 162 -11.43 2.67 -0.34
C ILE A 162 -12.30 3.93 -0.41
N ASP A 163 -13.63 3.78 -0.32
CA ASP A 163 -14.55 4.92 -0.41
C ASP A 163 -14.35 5.90 0.75
N PHE A 164 -14.13 5.37 1.95
CA PHE A 164 -13.82 6.14 3.14
C PHE A 164 -12.48 6.88 3.01
N ILE A 165 -11.45 6.22 2.47
CA ILE A 165 -10.13 6.83 2.26
C ILE A 165 -10.25 8.03 1.31
N LEU A 166 -10.93 7.85 0.16
CA LEU A 166 -11.11 8.90 -0.85
C LEU A 166 -11.96 10.06 -0.33
N GLU A 167 -12.99 9.78 0.49
CA GLU A 167 -13.78 10.82 1.16
C GLU A 167 -12.93 11.62 2.16
N ALA A 168 -12.06 10.94 2.93
CA ALA A 168 -11.16 11.60 3.87
C ALA A 168 -10.17 12.51 3.13
N GLN A 169 -9.58 12.01 2.03
CA GLN A 169 -8.66 12.76 1.20
C GLN A 169 -9.33 13.98 0.55
N GLN A 170 -10.55 13.83 0.01
CA GLN A 170 -11.31 14.94 -0.54
C GLN A 170 -11.64 15.99 0.53
N THR A 171 -12.12 15.55 1.69
CA THR A 171 -12.50 16.45 2.79
C THR A 171 -11.29 17.22 3.30
N TRP A 172 -10.14 16.55 3.43
CA TRP A 172 -8.89 17.21 3.78
C TRP A 172 -8.43 18.19 2.71
N ALA A 173 -8.49 17.83 1.43
CA ALA A 173 -8.05 18.71 0.36
C ALA A 173 -8.91 19.96 0.24
N ASP A 174 -10.23 19.83 0.42
CA ASP A 174 -11.17 20.94 0.44
C ASP A 174 -10.88 21.94 1.58
N GLU A 175 -10.36 21.46 2.72
CA GLU A 175 -10.06 22.28 3.90
C GLU A 175 -8.63 22.87 3.88
N PHE A 176 -7.63 22.06 3.50
CA PHE A 176 -6.21 22.39 3.70
C PHE A 176 -5.41 22.57 2.41
N ALA A 177 -5.89 22.06 1.27
CA ALA A 177 -5.17 22.11 -0.01
C ALA A 177 -5.64 23.24 -0.94
N VAL A 178 -6.37 24.25 -0.41
CA VAL A 178 -6.82 25.39 -1.21
C VAL A 178 -5.64 26.09 -1.87
N GLY A 179 -5.67 26.16 -3.20
CA GLY A 179 -4.61 26.78 -4.01
C GLY A 179 -3.41 25.87 -4.33
N ARG A 180 -3.43 24.61 -3.88
CA ARG A 180 -2.42 23.60 -4.27
C ARG A 180 -2.86 22.87 -5.53
N CYS A 181 -1.92 22.57 -6.43
CA CYS A 181 -2.18 21.74 -7.60
C CYS A 181 -1.92 20.27 -7.28
N TYR A 182 -2.77 19.38 -7.77
CA TYR A 182 -2.59 17.93 -7.66
C TYR A 182 -1.96 17.38 -8.93
N ARG A 183 -0.64 17.18 -8.91
CA ARG A 183 0.19 16.88 -10.10
C ARG A 183 0.46 15.38 -10.28
N HIS A 184 -0.60 14.56 -10.33
CA HIS A 184 -0.44 13.11 -10.56
C HIS A 184 -0.10 12.74 -12.02
N HIS A 185 -0.18 13.69 -12.96
CA HIS A 185 0.12 13.50 -14.38
C HIS A 185 1.47 14.10 -14.83
N ASP A 186 2.09 14.99 -14.03
CA ASP A 186 3.23 15.84 -14.46
C ASP A 186 4.61 15.15 -14.48
N GLY A 187 4.69 13.82 -14.57
CA GLY A 187 5.96 13.09 -14.54
C GLY A 187 6.50 12.73 -15.92
N GLU A 188 7.82 12.81 -16.14
CA GLU A 188 8.51 12.10 -17.24
C GLU A 188 8.23 10.57 -17.23
N CYS A 189 7.76 10.06 -16.10
CA CYS A 189 7.25 8.70 -15.95
C CYS A 189 5.91 8.43 -16.64
N CYS A 190 5.16 9.48 -16.98
CA CYS A 190 3.98 9.43 -17.85
C CYS A 190 4.34 9.62 -19.32
N GLN A 191 5.64 9.69 -19.68
CA GLN A 191 6.02 9.55 -21.09
C GLN A 191 5.46 8.20 -21.56
N PRO A 192 4.56 8.19 -22.55
CA PRO A 192 4.07 6.94 -23.09
C PRO A 192 5.31 6.16 -23.49
N GLN A 193 5.52 4.99 -22.88
CA GLN A 193 6.43 4.06 -23.51
C GLN A 193 5.96 3.86 -24.95
N PRO A 194 6.85 3.67 -25.93
CA PRO A 194 6.49 3.60 -27.34
C PRO A 194 5.31 2.65 -27.65
N SER A 195 5.06 1.64 -26.80
CA SER A 195 3.92 0.72 -26.92
C SER A 195 2.54 1.32 -26.58
N TRP A 196 2.45 2.49 -25.92
CA TRP A 196 1.18 3.14 -25.60
C TRP A 196 0.64 4.00 -26.75
N GLU A 197 1.51 4.46 -27.65
CA GLU A 197 1.08 5.10 -28.90
C GLU A 197 0.35 4.09 -29.81
N GLU A 198 0.66 2.79 -29.69
CA GLU A 198 -0.05 1.69 -30.36
C GLU A 198 -1.35 1.25 -29.65
N LEU A 199 -1.47 1.49 -28.34
CA LEU A 199 -2.72 1.35 -27.58
C LEU A 199 -3.63 2.57 -27.79
N SER A 200 -3.66 3.07 -29.03
CA SER A 200 -4.36 4.28 -29.50
C SER A 200 -5.87 4.16 -29.29
N HIS A 201 -6.32 4.36 -28.06
CA HIS A 201 -7.68 4.72 -27.78
C HIS A 201 -7.70 6.16 -27.30
N ALA A 202 -7.72 7.05 -28.29
CA ALA A 202 -8.32 8.37 -28.16
C ALA A 202 -9.71 8.18 -27.51
N GLY A 203 -9.81 8.49 -26.21
CA GLY A 203 -11.01 8.23 -25.41
C GLY A 203 -10.78 7.52 -24.08
N HIS A 204 -9.54 7.19 -23.69
CA HIS A 204 -9.30 6.64 -22.36
C HIS A 204 -9.64 7.68 -21.27
N PRO A 205 -10.51 7.37 -20.29
CA PRO A 205 -10.95 8.31 -19.25
C PRO A 205 -9.81 9.01 -18.51
N TYR A 206 -8.69 8.32 -18.31
CA TYR A 206 -7.45 8.90 -17.77
C TYR A 206 -6.91 10.09 -18.58
N HIS A 207 -6.90 10.02 -19.90
CA HIS A 207 -6.35 11.11 -20.72
C HIS A 207 -7.24 12.34 -20.68
N GLU A 208 -8.57 12.15 -20.75
CA GLU A 208 -9.52 13.25 -20.56
C GLU A 208 -9.38 13.88 -19.18
N HIS A 209 -9.20 13.05 -18.14
CA HIS A 209 -8.95 13.52 -16.79
C HIS A 209 -7.63 14.30 -16.65
N ALA A 210 -6.54 13.81 -17.24
CA ALA A 210 -5.25 14.51 -17.24
C ALA A 210 -5.33 15.88 -17.94
N LEU A 211 -5.96 15.94 -19.13
CA LEU A 211 -6.17 17.19 -19.86
C LEU A 211 -6.95 18.22 -19.04
N GLN A 212 -7.99 17.79 -18.34
CA GLN A 212 -8.77 18.66 -17.44
C GLN A 212 -7.92 19.28 -16.33
N HIS A 213 -6.94 18.54 -15.82
CA HIS A 213 -5.98 19.05 -14.85
C HIS A 213 -4.97 20.04 -15.47
N GLU A 214 -4.46 19.75 -16.67
CA GLU A 214 -3.52 20.62 -17.41
C GLU A 214 -4.14 21.99 -17.74
N GLU A 215 -5.43 22.01 -18.10
CA GLU A 215 -6.18 23.24 -18.38
C GLU A 215 -6.40 24.12 -17.14
N LYS A 216 -5.94 23.68 -15.95
CA LYS A 216 -6.11 24.35 -14.64
C LYS A 216 -7.56 24.69 -14.30
N ALA A 217 -8.50 24.08 -15.00
CA ALA A 217 -9.93 24.32 -14.86
C ALA A 217 -10.52 23.50 -13.71
N TRP A 218 -9.79 22.50 -13.21
CA TRP A 218 -10.36 21.47 -12.36
C TRP A 218 -10.07 21.65 -10.86
N LYS A 219 -11.14 21.54 -10.05
CA LYS A 219 -11.05 21.40 -8.60
C LYS A 219 -10.73 19.94 -8.29
N PHE A 220 -9.66 19.67 -7.53
CA PHE A 220 -9.27 18.31 -7.12
C PHE A 220 -10.48 17.45 -6.71
N ASN A 221 -10.59 16.27 -7.33
CA ASN A 221 -11.61 15.28 -7.05
C ASN A 221 -10.92 13.93 -6.78
N ALA A 222 -10.73 13.58 -5.50
CA ALA A 222 -9.99 12.39 -5.08
C ALA A 222 -10.50 11.11 -5.76
N ARG A 223 -11.83 10.97 -5.90
CA ARG A 223 -12.43 9.80 -6.54
C ARG A 223 -12.16 9.74 -8.04
N ALA A 224 -12.34 10.84 -8.75
CA ALA A 224 -12.12 10.87 -10.19
C ALA A 224 -10.64 10.60 -10.51
N CYS A 225 -9.71 11.21 -9.77
CA CYS A 225 -8.28 10.95 -9.91
C CYS A 225 -7.95 9.47 -9.65
N PHE A 226 -8.45 8.92 -8.53
CA PHE A 226 -8.20 7.53 -8.18
C PHE A 226 -8.75 6.53 -9.21
N GLU A 227 -10.00 6.69 -9.67
CA GLU A 227 -10.60 5.74 -10.62
C GLU A 227 -9.89 5.79 -11.98
N ALA A 228 -9.46 6.97 -12.44
CA ALA A 228 -8.65 7.11 -13.64
C ALA A 228 -7.31 6.37 -13.53
N ASP A 229 -6.62 6.54 -12.39
CA ASP A 229 -5.35 5.87 -12.11
C ASP A 229 -5.53 4.33 -11.97
N TYR A 230 -6.59 3.90 -11.28
CA TYR A 230 -6.91 2.48 -11.06
C TYR A 230 -7.27 1.76 -12.37
N GLU A 231 -8.11 2.38 -13.21
CA GLU A 231 -8.48 1.83 -14.52
C GLU A 231 -7.24 1.63 -15.41
N ARG A 232 -6.37 2.63 -15.44
CA ARG A 232 -5.08 2.53 -16.14
C ARG A 232 -4.22 1.40 -15.59
N ALA A 233 -4.12 1.27 -14.27
CA ALA A 233 -3.35 0.21 -13.63
C ALA A 233 -3.87 -1.20 -13.91
N CYS A 234 -5.19 -1.36 -14.07
CA CYS A 234 -5.81 -2.65 -14.41
C CYS A 234 -5.46 -3.11 -15.84
N GLN A 235 -5.12 -2.19 -16.73
CA GLN A 235 -4.75 -2.49 -18.12
C GLN A 235 -3.25 -2.75 -18.29
N ASN A 236 -2.44 -2.42 -17.27
CA ASN A 236 -1.00 -2.60 -17.35
C ASN A 236 -0.66 -4.11 -17.39
N PRO A 237 0.24 -4.53 -18.29
CA PRO A 237 0.79 -5.87 -18.25
C PRO A 237 1.55 -6.10 -16.93
N PRO A 238 1.76 -7.37 -16.53
CA PRO A 238 2.53 -7.68 -15.33
C PRO A 238 3.98 -7.21 -15.51
N ARG A 239 4.40 -6.28 -14.67
CA ARG A 239 5.72 -5.62 -14.64
C ARG A 239 6.11 -5.27 -13.19
N PRO A 240 6.33 -6.26 -12.32
CA PRO A 240 6.59 -6.06 -10.88
C PRO A 240 7.82 -5.19 -10.54
N SER A 241 8.74 -5.00 -11.49
CA SER A 241 9.91 -4.12 -11.36
C SER A 241 9.66 -2.69 -11.83
N PHE A 242 8.61 -2.44 -12.63
CA PHE A 242 8.43 -1.21 -13.41
C PHE A 242 7.38 -0.25 -12.82
N SER A 243 6.46 -0.75 -11.98
CA SER A 243 5.29 0.01 -11.48
C SER A 243 5.58 1.12 -10.46
N ARG A 244 6.83 1.56 -10.28
CA ARG A 244 7.20 2.46 -9.16
C ARG A 244 7.35 3.93 -9.56
N CYS A 245 7.28 4.22 -10.85
CA CYS A 245 7.55 5.54 -11.42
C CYS A 245 6.33 6.49 -11.38
N GLU A 246 5.11 5.99 -11.12
CA GLU A 246 3.87 6.78 -11.14
C GLU A 246 3.32 7.07 -9.73
N THR A 247 4.20 7.14 -8.73
CA THR A 247 3.76 7.23 -7.34
C THR A 247 3.61 8.68 -6.87
N LEU A 248 2.54 8.93 -6.13
CA LEU A 248 2.42 10.09 -5.25
C LEU A 248 2.74 9.64 -3.84
N VAL A 249 3.14 10.56 -2.96
CA VAL A 249 3.33 10.24 -1.55
C VAL A 249 2.04 10.57 -0.80
N GLU A 250 1.10 9.63 -0.77
CA GLU A 250 -0.19 9.74 -0.07
C GLU A 250 -0.14 9.13 1.33
N VAL A 251 0.85 8.30 1.63
CA VAL A 251 1.08 7.71 2.96
C VAL A 251 2.53 7.88 3.38
N ASN A 252 2.80 7.84 4.69
CA ASN A 252 4.16 7.94 5.18
C ASN A 252 5.00 6.75 4.67
N PRO A 253 6.27 6.98 4.28
CA PRO A 253 7.20 5.96 3.83
C PRO A 253 7.35 4.72 4.65
N ASN A 254 7.00 4.79 5.95
CA ASN A 254 7.16 3.72 6.91
C ASN A 254 5.84 3.00 7.24
N VAL A 255 4.74 3.31 6.53
CA VAL A 255 3.45 2.62 6.70
C VAL A 255 3.55 1.16 6.26
N SER A 256 3.13 0.24 7.12
CA SER A 256 3.04 -1.19 6.81
C SER A 256 1.72 -1.51 6.12
N LEU A 257 1.74 -2.44 5.16
CA LEU A 257 0.53 -2.96 4.53
C LEU A 257 -0.26 -3.80 5.54
N PRO A 258 -1.60 -3.64 5.64
CA PRO A 258 -2.44 -4.58 6.37
C PRO A 258 -2.26 -6.02 5.85
N VAL A 259 -2.09 -6.98 6.76
CA VAL A 259 -1.86 -8.41 6.42
C VAL A 259 -2.96 -8.98 5.50
N GLU A 260 -4.20 -8.51 5.68
CA GLU A 260 -5.35 -8.90 4.84
C GLU A 260 -5.25 -8.46 3.37
N LEU A 261 -4.44 -7.43 3.08
CA LEU A 261 -4.16 -6.96 1.73
C LEU A 261 -2.94 -7.65 1.12
N ILE A 262 -2.08 -8.27 1.93
CA ILE A 262 -0.91 -9.05 1.48
C ILE A 262 -1.28 -10.50 1.17
N THR A 263 -2.12 -11.12 2.00
CA THR A 263 -2.33 -12.58 1.95
C THR A 263 -3.52 -13.03 1.11
N GLY A 264 -4.36 -12.10 0.67
CA GLY A 264 -5.58 -12.40 -0.08
C GLY A 264 -6.64 -13.17 0.72
N PRO A 265 -7.72 -13.65 0.08
CA PRO A 265 -8.09 -13.36 -1.31
C PRO A 265 -8.44 -11.86 -1.50
N TRP A 266 -8.28 -11.37 -2.73
CA TRP A 266 -8.54 -9.98 -3.11
C TRP A 266 -9.84 -9.86 -3.88
N ASP A 267 -10.89 -9.39 -3.20
CA ASP A 267 -12.05 -8.83 -3.88
C ASP A 267 -11.72 -7.43 -4.43
N GLU A 268 -12.64 -6.85 -5.20
CA GLU A 268 -12.42 -5.53 -5.82
C GLU A 268 -12.15 -4.42 -4.80
N GLU A 269 -12.71 -4.51 -3.59
CA GLU A 269 -12.46 -3.54 -2.51
C GLU A 269 -10.99 -3.59 -2.08
N LYS A 270 -10.50 -4.79 -1.77
CA LYS A 270 -9.10 -5.01 -1.37
C LYS A 270 -8.13 -4.70 -2.49
N LYS A 271 -8.45 -4.99 -3.75
CA LYS A 271 -7.62 -4.60 -4.91
C LYS A 271 -7.45 -3.10 -4.99
N ARG A 272 -8.55 -2.35 -4.86
CA ARG A 272 -8.55 -0.88 -4.87
C ARG A 272 -7.75 -0.30 -3.70
N ARG A 273 -7.91 -0.84 -2.48
CA ARG A 273 -7.11 -0.43 -1.30
C ARG A 273 -5.64 -0.76 -1.46
N LEU A 274 -5.32 -1.96 -1.94
CA LEU A 274 -3.95 -2.39 -2.21
C LEU A 274 -3.29 -1.47 -3.25
N TYR A 275 -4.00 -1.20 -4.34
CA TYR A 275 -3.53 -0.26 -5.35
C TYR A 275 -3.30 1.12 -4.75
N TRP A 276 -4.27 1.67 -3.99
CA TRP A 276 -4.13 2.98 -3.31
C TRP A 276 -2.87 3.05 -2.43
N LEU A 277 -2.58 2.01 -1.65
CA LEU A 277 -1.36 1.94 -0.84
C LEU A 277 -0.09 1.80 -1.69
N SER A 278 -0.15 1.00 -2.76
CA SER A 278 0.96 0.79 -3.67
C SER A 278 1.33 2.05 -4.45
N ARG A 279 0.34 2.86 -4.85
CA ARG A 279 0.56 4.15 -5.54
C ARG A 279 1.00 5.26 -4.59
N GLY A 280 0.53 5.20 -3.34
CA GLY A 280 0.68 6.24 -2.33
C GLY A 280 1.91 6.10 -1.45
N GLY A 281 2.54 4.92 -1.47
CA GLY A 281 3.69 4.57 -0.65
C GLY A 281 5.01 4.71 -1.42
N PRO A 282 6.05 5.29 -0.79
CA PRO A 282 7.33 5.48 -1.45
C PRO A 282 8.13 4.17 -1.50
N CYS A 283 8.46 3.80 -2.73
CA CYS A 283 9.50 2.83 -3.03
C CYS A 283 10.86 3.55 -3.04
N HIS A 284 11.49 3.78 -1.89
CA HIS A 284 12.88 4.22 -1.87
C HIS A 284 13.78 3.04 -2.29
N GLY A 285 14.17 2.98 -3.57
CA GLY A 285 15.30 2.18 -4.03
C GLY A 285 15.04 0.69 -4.32
N GLY A 286 13.81 0.28 -4.66
CA GLY A 286 13.51 -1.12 -4.99
C GLY A 286 13.20 -2.00 -3.77
N ASP A 287 13.68 -1.60 -2.60
CA ASP A 287 13.39 -2.25 -1.32
C ASP A 287 12.14 -1.63 -0.69
N ASN A 288 11.02 -2.36 -0.71
CA ASN A 288 9.85 -1.99 0.10
C ASN A 288 10.14 -2.31 1.57
N TYR A 289 10.96 -1.47 2.22
CA TYR A 289 11.47 -1.73 3.57
C TYR A 289 10.37 -2.06 4.60
N ASN A 290 9.13 -1.56 4.45
CA ASN A 290 8.09 -1.84 5.46
C ASN A 290 7.42 -3.19 5.28
N CYS A 291 7.41 -3.74 4.06
CA CYS A 291 6.86 -5.07 3.88
C CYS A 291 7.79 -6.14 4.46
N SER A 292 9.08 -5.80 4.63
CA SER A 292 10.07 -6.64 5.30
C SER A 292 9.82 -6.81 6.80
N GLU A 293 9.05 -5.92 7.44
CA GLU A 293 8.66 -6.07 8.85
C GLU A 293 7.66 -7.23 9.05
N HIS A 294 6.99 -7.67 7.98
CA HIS A 294 6.11 -8.83 8.07
C HIS A 294 6.94 -10.11 8.23
N PRO A 295 6.50 -11.03 9.12
CA PRO A 295 7.09 -12.36 9.20
C PRO A 295 7.17 -13.01 7.81
N TRP A 296 8.26 -13.71 7.51
CA TRP A 296 8.47 -14.31 6.19
C TRP A 296 7.34 -15.28 5.81
N GLU A 297 6.65 -15.87 6.80
CA GLU A 297 5.49 -16.72 6.60
C GLU A 297 4.35 -15.97 5.90
N VAL A 298 4.11 -14.71 6.26
CA VAL A 298 3.11 -13.85 5.61
C VAL A 298 3.51 -13.55 4.16
N ARG A 299 4.80 -13.40 3.92
CA ARG A 299 5.36 -13.09 2.59
C ARG A 299 5.31 -14.31 1.66
N LEU A 300 5.63 -15.50 2.16
CA LEU A 300 5.46 -16.73 1.40
C LEU A 300 3.98 -17.08 1.19
N ALA A 301 3.10 -16.78 2.14
CA ALA A 301 1.66 -16.89 1.93
C ALA A 301 1.15 -15.94 0.83
N CYS A 302 1.71 -14.73 0.73
CA CYS A 302 1.45 -13.83 -0.40
C CYS A 302 1.86 -14.47 -1.73
N LEU A 303 3.07 -15.02 -1.83
CA LEU A 303 3.54 -15.68 -3.04
C LEU A 303 2.64 -16.87 -3.41
N ASP A 304 2.26 -17.67 -2.42
CA ASP A 304 1.40 -18.83 -2.64
C ASP A 304 0.05 -18.40 -3.21
N THR A 305 -0.65 -17.49 -2.55
CA THR A 305 -1.97 -17.03 -2.97
C THR A 305 -1.95 -16.27 -4.30
N ALA A 306 -0.96 -15.38 -4.51
CA ALA A 306 -0.91 -14.51 -5.69
C ALA A 306 -0.39 -15.23 -6.95
N VAL A 307 0.46 -16.25 -6.78
CA VAL A 307 1.23 -16.83 -7.88
C VAL A 307 1.06 -18.33 -7.97
N ILE A 308 1.40 -19.08 -6.92
CA ILE A 308 1.49 -20.55 -7.00
C ILE A 308 0.09 -21.17 -7.12
N SER A 309 -0.78 -20.85 -6.17
CA SER A 309 -2.12 -21.42 -6.00
C SER A 309 -3.21 -20.67 -6.80
N ALA A 310 -2.88 -19.54 -7.43
CA ALA A 310 -3.85 -18.74 -8.18
C ALA A 310 -4.35 -19.49 -9.42
N GLU A 311 -5.66 -19.62 -9.60
CA GLU A 311 -6.22 -20.22 -10.83
C GLU A 311 -5.84 -19.39 -12.07
N LYS A 312 -5.98 -18.07 -11.96
CA LYS A 312 -5.58 -17.09 -12.97
C LYS A 312 -4.75 -16.00 -12.30
N LEU A 313 -3.63 -15.66 -12.91
CA LEU A 313 -2.77 -14.58 -12.44
C LEU A 313 -3.43 -13.22 -12.69
N ASP A 314 -3.37 -12.35 -11.67
CA ASP A 314 -3.92 -10.99 -11.73
C ASP A 314 -2.76 -9.99 -11.88
N PRO A 315 -2.60 -9.34 -13.06
CA PRO A 315 -1.51 -8.39 -13.31
C PRO A 315 -1.42 -7.27 -12.27
N LEU A 316 -2.56 -6.77 -11.78
CA LEU A 316 -2.60 -5.70 -10.80
C LEU A 316 -2.00 -6.17 -9.46
N ILE A 317 -2.39 -7.36 -9.00
CA ILE A 317 -1.84 -7.95 -7.76
C ILE A 317 -0.34 -8.17 -7.90
N LEU A 318 0.11 -8.69 -9.05
CA LEU A 318 1.53 -8.90 -9.31
C LEU A 318 2.30 -7.58 -9.25
N ASN A 319 1.77 -6.53 -9.88
CA ASN A 319 2.38 -5.20 -9.92
C ASN A 319 2.44 -4.53 -8.54
N CYS A 320 1.45 -4.79 -7.67
CA CYS A 320 1.41 -4.21 -6.33
C CYS A 320 2.27 -4.96 -5.30
N LEU A 321 2.31 -6.31 -5.36
CA LEU A 321 2.89 -7.12 -4.28
C LEU A 321 4.22 -7.78 -4.64
N ILE A 322 4.47 -8.12 -5.90
CA ILE A 322 5.65 -8.92 -6.24
C ILE A 322 6.90 -8.04 -6.34
N GLY A 323 7.91 -8.35 -5.53
CA GLY A 323 9.20 -7.66 -5.55
C GLY A 323 10.23 -8.33 -4.64
N GLY A 324 11.46 -7.81 -4.61
CA GLY A 324 12.57 -8.39 -3.83
C GLY A 324 12.26 -8.56 -2.34
N TRP A 325 11.47 -7.63 -1.78
CA TRP A 325 11.04 -7.65 -0.38
C TRP A 325 10.38 -8.96 0.07
N LEU A 326 9.78 -9.74 -0.84
CA LEU A 326 9.15 -11.02 -0.52
C LEU A 326 10.18 -12.06 -0.03
N PHE A 327 11.43 -11.94 -0.47
CA PHE A 327 12.46 -12.96 -0.28
C PHE A 327 13.60 -12.54 0.66
N ASP A 328 13.60 -11.27 1.09
CA ASP A 328 14.56 -10.74 2.05
C ASP A 328 14.55 -11.53 3.35
N ASN A 329 15.70 -12.02 3.80
CA ASN A 329 15.84 -12.75 5.07
C ASN A 329 14.93 -13.99 5.21
N VAL A 330 14.42 -14.55 4.11
CA VAL A 330 13.66 -15.81 4.16
C VAL A 330 14.63 -16.98 4.29
N PRO A 331 14.46 -17.88 5.27
CA PRO A 331 15.32 -19.06 5.42
C PRO A 331 15.37 -19.89 4.14
N ARG A 332 16.57 -20.37 3.79
CA ARG A 332 16.79 -21.13 2.54
C ARG A 332 15.88 -22.36 2.42
N ASP A 333 15.71 -23.09 3.51
CA ASP A 333 14.84 -24.27 3.57
C ASP A 333 13.36 -23.90 3.34
N ALA A 334 12.92 -22.74 3.82
CA ALA A 334 11.57 -22.24 3.60
C ALA A 334 11.30 -21.80 2.15
N LYS A 335 12.33 -21.38 1.39
CA LYS A 335 12.19 -20.99 -0.03
C LYS A 335 11.99 -22.21 -0.96
N ARG A 336 12.49 -23.39 -0.58
CA ARG A 336 12.61 -24.54 -1.48
C ARG A 336 11.27 -25.07 -1.99
N GLU A 337 10.30 -25.28 -1.11
CA GLU A 337 8.98 -25.80 -1.50
C GLU A 337 8.23 -24.82 -2.42
N PRO A 338 8.10 -23.52 -2.09
CA PRO A 338 7.50 -22.54 -3.00
C PRO A 338 8.20 -22.46 -4.36
N LEU A 339 9.53 -22.58 -4.40
CA LEU A 339 10.29 -22.55 -5.66
C LEU A 339 9.94 -23.75 -6.54
N VAL A 340 9.92 -24.96 -5.97
CA VAL A 340 9.54 -26.18 -6.71
C VAL A 340 8.12 -26.06 -7.26
N ASN A 341 7.19 -25.56 -6.45
CA ASN A 341 5.80 -25.36 -6.88
C ASN A 341 5.67 -24.30 -7.97
N LEU A 342 6.46 -23.22 -7.89
CA LEU A 342 6.52 -22.19 -8.94
C LEU A 342 7.08 -22.75 -10.26
N CYS A 343 8.18 -23.51 -10.22
CA CYS A 343 8.73 -24.17 -11.41
C CYS A 343 7.73 -25.15 -12.03
N LYS A 344 7.01 -25.91 -11.20
CA LYS A 344 5.94 -26.80 -11.66
C LYS A 344 4.83 -26.01 -12.36
N ARG A 345 4.37 -24.90 -11.76
CA ARG A 345 3.39 -24.02 -12.38
C ARG A 345 3.87 -23.54 -13.75
N ILE A 346 5.11 -23.05 -13.86
CA ILE A 346 5.68 -22.57 -15.13
C ILE A 346 5.67 -23.68 -16.19
N ALA A 347 5.97 -24.92 -15.82
CA ALA A 347 5.97 -26.04 -16.77
C ALA A 347 4.56 -26.45 -17.24
N GLU A 348 3.53 -26.22 -16.42
CA GLU A 348 2.13 -26.58 -16.69
C GLU A 348 1.30 -25.40 -17.22
N ALA A 349 1.82 -24.18 -17.13
CA ALA A 349 1.10 -22.94 -17.39
C ALA A 349 0.89 -22.67 -18.89
N SER A 350 -0.34 -22.30 -19.24
CA SER A 350 -0.72 -21.72 -20.53
C SER A 350 -0.94 -20.20 -20.41
N GLU A 351 -0.02 -19.51 -19.74
CA GLU A 351 -0.12 -18.07 -19.48
C GLU A 351 0.41 -17.25 -20.68
N THR A 352 0.11 -15.95 -20.71
CA THR A 352 0.63 -15.08 -21.79
C THR A 352 2.16 -14.93 -21.71
N PRO A 353 2.86 -14.58 -22.81
CA PRO A 353 4.31 -14.38 -22.78
C PRO A 353 4.79 -13.41 -21.69
N ASP A 354 4.11 -12.28 -21.50
CA ASP A 354 4.44 -11.30 -20.44
C ASP A 354 4.30 -11.90 -19.03
N MET A 355 3.29 -12.73 -18.84
CA MET A 355 3.04 -13.39 -17.57
C MET A 355 4.09 -14.48 -17.31
N MET A 356 4.47 -15.24 -18.33
CA MET A 356 5.55 -16.22 -18.25
C MET A 356 6.88 -15.56 -17.91
N GLU A 357 7.19 -14.41 -18.50
CA GLU A 357 8.40 -13.66 -18.16
C GLU A 357 8.35 -13.14 -16.72
N THR A 358 7.17 -12.73 -16.25
CA THR A 358 6.97 -12.35 -14.83
C THR A 358 7.22 -13.52 -13.88
N LEU A 359 6.73 -14.73 -14.20
CA LEU A 359 6.99 -15.92 -13.38
C LEU A 359 8.48 -16.28 -13.34
N ARG A 360 9.18 -16.18 -14.47
CA ARG A 360 10.65 -16.37 -14.54
C ARG A 360 11.40 -15.33 -13.72
N TYR A 361 10.96 -14.07 -13.79
CA TYR A 361 11.50 -13.01 -12.94
C TYR A 361 11.35 -13.33 -11.45
N ILE A 362 10.21 -13.89 -11.02
CA ILE A 362 10.02 -14.30 -9.63
C ILE A 362 11.00 -15.42 -9.23
N VAL A 363 11.24 -16.40 -10.11
CA VAL A 363 12.26 -17.44 -9.87
C VAL A 363 13.65 -16.80 -9.65
N ARG A 364 14.03 -15.83 -10.50
CA ARG A 364 15.29 -15.09 -10.36
C ARG A 364 15.35 -14.32 -9.03
N LEU A 365 14.24 -13.71 -8.59
CA LEU A 365 14.16 -13.02 -7.30
C LEU A 365 14.28 -13.96 -6.10
N MET A 366 13.74 -15.18 -6.19
CA MET A 366 13.87 -16.18 -5.13
C MET A 366 15.32 -16.65 -4.95
N ASP A 367 16.11 -16.60 -6.03
CA ASP A 367 17.48 -17.09 -6.10
C ASP A 367 18.55 -15.98 -6.14
N THR A 368 18.29 -14.84 -5.49
CA THR A 368 19.27 -13.75 -5.38
C THR A 368 20.60 -14.17 -4.74
N ASP A 369 20.58 -15.22 -3.90
CA ASP A 369 21.75 -15.79 -3.23
C ASP A 369 22.48 -16.89 -4.06
N TRP A 370 22.01 -17.20 -5.27
CA TRP A 370 22.55 -18.25 -6.15
C TRP A 370 22.54 -19.65 -5.52
N ASP A 371 21.63 -19.86 -4.57
CA ASP A 371 21.46 -21.10 -3.81
C ASP A 371 20.69 -22.17 -4.58
N PHE A 372 20.07 -21.80 -5.69
CA PHE A 372 19.14 -22.59 -6.50
C PHE A 372 19.47 -22.54 -8.01
N MET A 373 20.75 -22.40 -8.35
CA MET A 373 21.24 -22.37 -9.74
C MET A 373 20.77 -23.54 -10.61
N GLU A 374 20.45 -24.70 -10.01
CA GLU A 374 19.90 -25.87 -10.70
C GLU A 374 18.52 -25.62 -11.36
N TYR A 375 17.80 -24.57 -10.96
CA TYR A 375 16.50 -24.19 -11.55
C TYR A 375 16.63 -23.06 -12.59
N HIS A 376 17.83 -22.49 -12.80
CA HIS A 376 18.08 -21.54 -13.88
C HIS A 376 18.31 -22.31 -15.18
N VAL A 377 17.21 -22.56 -15.87
CA VAL A 377 17.25 -23.05 -17.24
C VAL A 377 17.51 -21.85 -18.16
N SER A 378 18.34 -22.01 -19.20
CA SER A 378 18.56 -20.93 -20.17
C SER A 378 17.25 -20.56 -20.86
N GLU A 379 17.11 -19.30 -21.30
CA GLU A 379 15.93 -18.85 -22.04
C GLU A 379 15.70 -19.71 -23.29
N ASP A 380 16.77 -20.11 -23.96
CA ASP A 380 16.73 -21.00 -25.13
C ASP A 380 16.14 -22.37 -24.81
N GLU A 381 16.51 -22.98 -23.68
CA GLU A 381 16.01 -24.30 -23.30
C GLU A 381 14.54 -24.25 -22.84
N TRP A 382 14.10 -23.13 -22.26
CA TRP A 382 12.67 -22.91 -22.00
C TRP A 382 11.88 -22.73 -23.29
N ASN A 383 12.37 -21.89 -24.20
CA ASN A 383 11.70 -21.63 -25.47
C ASN A 383 11.60 -22.90 -26.32
N ALA A 384 12.63 -23.76 -26.27
CA ALA A 384 12.62 -25.07 -26.93
C ALA A 384 11.64 -26.09 -26.34
N LYS A 385 11.17 -25.91 -25.09
CA LYS A 385 10.14 -26.77 -24.46
C LYS A 385 8.71 -26.29 -24.72
N ILE A 386 8.53 -24.99 -24.96
CA ILE A 386 7.20 -24.36 -25.10
C ILE A 386 6.73 -24.33 -26.54
N ILE A 387 7.63 -24.10 -27.49
CA ILE A 387 7.33 -24.29 -28.91
C ILE A 387 7.33 -25.81 -29.10
N PRO A 388 6.17 -26.47 -29.26
CA PRO A 388 6.21 -27.82 -29.81
C PRO A 388 7.01 -27.63 -31.10
N SER A 389 8.01 -28.47 -31.34
CA SER A 389 8.45 -28.66 -32.71
C SER A 389 7.21 -29.15 -33.44
N ASP A 390 6.38 -28.22 -33.92
CA ASP A 390 5.43 -28.49 -34.97
C ASP A 390 6.31 -29.17 -35.98
N GLU A 391 6.09 -30.48 -36.08
CA GLU A 391 6.75 -31.33 -37.03
C GLU A 391 6.84 -30.51 -38.29
N GLU A 392 8.04 -30.37 -38.83
CA GLU A 392 8.22 -29.99 -40.22
C GLU A 392 7.27 -30.91 -41.02
N GLU A 393 6.01 -30.49 -41.20
CA GLU A 393 5.23 -30.83 -42.36
C GLU A 393 6.08 -30.24 -43.47
N SER A 394 7.01 -31.07 -43.92
CA SER A 394 7.74 -30.89 -45.16
C SER A 394 6.67 -30.80 -46.23
N TYR A 395 6.18 -29.58 -46.46
CA TYR A 395 5.61 -29.22 -47.73
C TYR A 395 6.78 -29.38 -48.71
N ASP A 396 6.87 -30.57 -49.30
CA ASP A 396 7.49 -30.78 -50.59
C ASP A 396 6.70 -29.91 -51.59
N GLU A 397 6.92 -28.59 -51.55
CA GLU A 397 6.59 -27.71 -52.67
C GLU A 397 7.56 -28.07 -53.79
N GLU A 398 7.11 -29.00 -54.64
CA GLU A 398 7.60 -29.13 -56.00
C GLU A 398 7.51 -27.74 -56.66
N PHE A 399 8.67 -27.09 -56.75
CA PHE A 399 8.89 -25.87 -57.51
C PHE A 399 8.60 -26.18 -58.99
N ASP A 400 7.40 -25.84 -59.45
CA ASP A 400 7.05 -25.89 -60.88
C ASP A 400 7.63 -24.63 -61.55
N ASP A 401 8.84 -24.78 -62.07
CA ASP A 401 9.53 -23.79 -62.91
C ASP A 401 8.78 -23.63 -64.24
N ASN A 402 7.71 -22.84 -64.31
CA ASN A 402 7.17 -22.30 -65.56
C ASN A 402 6.22 -21.10 -65.33
N GLU A 403 6.72 -19.87 -65.47
CA GLU A 403 6.31 -18.98 -66.58
C GLU A 403 6.95 -17.60 -66.42
N LEU A 404 7.95 -17.37 -67.28
CA LEU A 404 8.40 -16.06 -67.70
C LEU A 404 7.30 -15.35 -68.49
N ILE A 405 6.79 -14.23 -67.98
CA ILE A 405 6.20 -13.17 -68.82
C ILE A 405 6.80 -11.82 -68.41
N PRO A 406 7.58 -11.15 -69.27
CA PRO A 406 7.94 -9.76 -69.09
C PRO A 406 6.91 -8.87 -69.79
N SER A 407 6.41 -7.83 -69.14
CA SER A 407 5.91 -6.67 -69.87
C SER A 407 6.06 -5.39 -69.08
N ALA A 408 6.68 -4.44 -69.77
CA ALA A 408 6.95 -3.07 -69.38
C ALA A 408 5.68 -2.25 -69.16
N GLY A 409 5.84 -1.13 -68.46
CA GLY A 409 4.83 -0.09 -68.33
C GLY A 409 5.32 1.03 -67.43
N GLU A 410 6.15 1.90 -67.99
CA GLU A 410 6.40 3.25 -67.48
C GLU A 410 5.06 3.98 -67.26
N GLU A 411 4.89 4.70 -66.16
CA GLU A 411 4.22 6.01 -66.20
C GLU A 411 4.52 6.83 -64.95
N SER A 412 5.36 7.84 -65.18
CA SER A 412 5.59 9.00 -64.35
C SER A 412 4.38 9.94 -64.36
N ILE A 413 3.82 10.29 -63.20
CA ILE A 413 2.98 11.48 -63.05
C ILE A 413 3.43 12.27 -61.83
N SER A 414 4.14 13.35 -62.16
CA SER A 414 4.25 14.60 -61.42
C SER A 414 2.88 15.25 -61.30
N SER A 415 2.51 15.71 -60.11
CA SER A 415 1.60 16.85 -59.99
C SER A 415 1.88 17.62 -58.71
N ASP A 416 2.30 18.86 -58.94
CA ASP A 416 2.24 20.00 -58.04
C ASP A 416 0.85 20.15 -57.41
N ASN A 417 0.80 20.70 -56.20
CA ASN A 417 -0.19 21.73 -55.88
C ASN A 417 0.27 22.55 -54.67
N GLU A 418 0.45 23.84 -54.93
CA GLU A 418 0.41 24.95 -53.98
C GLU A 418 -1.03 25.10 -53.44
N GLU A 419 -1.18 25.33 -52.14
CA GLU A 419 -1.84 26.54 -51.58
C GLU A 419 -1.44 26.75 -50.12
#